data_AF-A0A3S4SZT7-F1
#
_entry.id   AF-A0A3S4SZT7-F1
#
_cell.length_a   1.000
_cell.length_b   1.000
_cell.length_c   1.000
_cell.angle_alpha   90.00
_cell.angle_beta   90.00
_cell.angle_gamma   90.00
#
_symmetry.space_group_name_H-M   'P 1'
#
loop_
_entity.id
_entity.type
_entity.pdbx_description
1 polymer ?
#
loop_
_entity_poly.entity_id
_entity_poly.type
_entity_poly.pdbx_seq_one_letter_code
_entity_poly.pdbx_strand_id
1 'polypeptide(L)'
;MCGGGFDRDGEKQILAPGACRGRRPAAIADVPALTSPGGLIAELSNRDGLVVASWDAELQQGRVHALGVVQTVEKPDSAIVDWRRVDFALTPSPQGRSKWETMPFFRFDDGVAERYRLAEHFDDAFAEGRPPVVEPGPAEPLATQDYEKDVVCQVDSYGESQPERAAPRGPQRNRVSLNGTIFATSARGAFMSNRADRRRWLVCELHVDRVLKTPRKYTKLFFLDEAVALAAGHRPCPTCRRDRYQAYVTAVQHAHSVSGAQELDALLNSGRKSPPARVPVGSLPDGAFVAMGADDFRLVWRGALHRWAPHGYGDPVLRGDFGSQDFVVQTPEPSLAALRHGYPVAVHPSVSNWTPR
;
A
#
# COMPACT_ATOMS: atom_id res chain seq x y z
N MET A 1 -22.55 25.29 -70.75
CA MET A 1 -22.22 26.70 -70.44
C MET A 1 -22.37 26.89 -68.94
N CYS A 2 -21.42 27.60 -68.31
CA CYS A 2 -21.54 28.29 -66.99
C CYS A 2 -21.87 27.38 -65.79
N GLY A 3 -20.99 27.22 -64.80
CA GLY A 3 -20.69 28.22 -63.75
C GLY A 3 -21.41 27.79 -62.46
N GLY A 4 -20.88 27.88 -61.25
CA GLY A 4 -19.61 28.35 -60.74
C GLY A 4 -19.44 27.95 -59.26
N GLY A 5 -18.35 28.39 -58.63
CA GLY A 5 -18.09 28.29 -57.19
C GLY A 5 -16.67 27.82 -56.84
N PHE A 6 -15.72 28.76 -56.80
CA PHE A 6 -14.45 28.69 -56.06
C PHE A 6 -14.71 29.26 -54.63
N ASP A 7 -14.01 28.96 -53.53
CA ASP A 7 -12.56 28.80 -53.28
C ASP A 7 -12.08 27.34 -53.14
N ARG A 8 -10.92 26.87 -53.63
CA ARG A 8 -9.51 27.33 -53.50
C ARG A 8 -8.98 27.34 -52.05
N ASP A 9 -8.99 26.16 -51.42
CA ASP A 9 -7.73 25.47 -51.12
C ASP A 9 -8.03 24.05 -50.62
N GLY A 10 -7.36 23.07 -51.23
CA GLY A 10 -7.41 21.67 -50.82
C GLY A 10 -6.62 21.48 -49.53
N GLU A 11 -7.17 21.92 -48.40
CA GLU A 11 -6.58 21.65 -47.10
C GLU A 11 -7.22 20.41 -46.47
N LYS A 12 -6.40 19.36 -46.34
CA LYS A 12 -6.59 18.34 -45.31
C LYS A 12 -6.97 19.06 -44.03
N GLN A 13 -7.98 18.54 -43.33
CA GLN A 13 -8.26 18.89 -41.95
C GLN A 13 -7.06 18.44 -41.09
N ILE A 14 -5.99 19.23 -41.10
CA ILE A 14 -4.84 19.10 -40.21
C ILE A 14 -5.25 19.84 -38.94
N LEU A 15 -5.75 19.07 -37.98
CA LEU A 15 -5.77 19.50 -36.59
C LEU A 15 -4.35 19.88 -36.20
N ALA A 16 -4.07 21.18 -36.16
CA ALA A 16 -2.79 21.71 -35.68
C ALA A 16 -2.53 21.19 -34.25
N PRO A 17 -1.37 20.55 -33.98
CA PRO A 17 -1.00 20.11 -32.65
C PRO A 17 -0.29 21.26 -31.94
N GLY A 18 -0.90 21.84 -30.91
CA GLY A 18 -0.17 22.81 -30.10
C GLY A 18 -1.07 23.78 -29.36
N ALA A 19 -1.41 23.42 -28.13
CA ALA A 19 -1.42 24.32 -26.98
C ALA A 19 -2.06 23.60 -25.78
N CYS A 20 -1.26 23.27 -24.78
CA CYS A 20 -1.72 22.94 -23.43
C CYS A 20 -2.13 24.21 -22.65
N ARG A 21 -2.57 25.29 -23.31
CA ARG A 21 -3.22 26.43 -22.64
C ARG A 21 -4.72 26.19 -22.58
N GLY A 22 -5.26 26.07 -21.37
CA GLY A 22 -6.71 26.03 -21.11
C GLY A 22 -7.36 24.66 -21.05
N ARG A 23 -6.59 23.55 -21.15
CA ARG A 23 -7.15 22.21 -20.90
C ARG A 23 -7.25 21.95 -19.40
N ARG A 24 -8.36 21.33 -18.96
CA ARG A 24 -8.49 20.82 -17.58
C ARG A 24 -7.34 19.82 -17.32
N PRO A 25 -6.69 19.83 -16.14
CA PRO A 25 -5.57 18.93 -15.85
C PRO A 25 -5.83 17.46 -16.19
N ALA A 26 -7.05 16.97 -15.94
CA ALA A 26 -7.46 15.60 -16.30
C ALA A 26 -7.36 15.27 -17.81
N ALA A 27 -7.52 16.24 -18.70
CA ALA A 27 -7.44 16.04 -20.15
C ALA A 27 -5.99 15.96 -20.69
N ILE A 28 -4.98 16.24 -19.84
CA ILE A 28 -3.56 16.10 -20.19
C ILE A 28 -3.13 14.64 -20.12
N ALA A 29 -3.69 13.87 -19.19
CA ALA A 29 -3.43 12.44 -19.04
C ALA A 29 -4.03 11.59 -20.18
N ASP A 30 -4.89 12.18 -21.02
CA ASP A 30 -5.56 11.51 -22.13
C ASP A 30 -4.82 11.66 -23.46
N VAL A 31 -3.71 12.43 -23.47
CA VAL A 31 -2.90 12.67 -24.66
C VAL A 31 -1.46 12.19 -24.39
N PRO A 32 -0.95 11.19 -25.12
CA PRO A 32 0.40 10.63 -24.88
C PRO A 32 1.53 11.57 -25.31
N ALA A 33 1.25 12.52 -26.21
CA ALA A 33 2.21 13.53 -26.65
C ALA A 33 2.04 14.82 -25.85
N LEU A 34 3.09 15.20 -25.11
CA LEU A 34 3.18 16.50 -24.44
C LEU A 34 3.89 17.51 -25.32
N THR A 35 3.27 18.68 -25.47
CA THR A 35 3.89 19.91 -25.96
C THR A 35 3.74 20.97 -24.87
N SER A 36 4.85 21.58 -24.43
CA SER A 36 4.86 22.52 -23.31
C SER A 36 5.21 23.93 -23.77
N PRO A 37 4.52 24.98 -23.29
CA PRO A 37 5.02 26.34 -23.37
C PRO A 37 6.08 26.58 -22.28
N GLY A 38 7.32 26.92 -22.64
CA GLY A 38 8.29 27.49 -21.70
C GLY A 38 9.44 26.58 -21.24
N GLY A 39 9.95 25.71 -22.11
CA GLY A 39 11.28 25.10 -21.93
C GLY A 39 11.37 23.91 -20.97
N LEU A 40 10.32 23.56 -20.23
CA LEU A 40 10.33 22.39 -19.34
C LEU A 40 10.70 21.09 -20.08
N ILE A 41 10.25 20.92 -21.33
CA ILE A 41 10.57 19.73 -22.15
C ILE A 41 12.05 19.69 -22.52
N ALA A 42 12.72 20.84 -22.65
CA ALA A 42 14.14 20.88 -22.97
C ALA A 42 15.02 20.33 -21.83
N GLU A 43 14.51 20.33 -20.59
CA GLU A 43 15.17 19.81 -19.39
C GLU A 43 14.81 18.34 -19.08
N LEU A 44 13.87 17.75 -19.82
CA LEU A 44 13.47 16.36 -19.61
C LEU A 44 14.46 15.37 -20.26
N SER A 45 14.63 14.25 -19.59
CA SER A 45 15.34 13.07 -20.06
C SER A 45 14.41 11.87 -20.10
N ASN A 46 14.80 10.84 -20.88
CA ASN A 46 14.06 9.58 -20.88
C ASN A 46 14.00 9.01 -19.46
N ARG A 47 12.83 8.45 -19.11
CA ARG A 47 12.46 7.91 -17.80
C ARG A 47 12.24 8.94 -16.67
N ASP A 48 12.26 10.23 -16.97
CA ASP A 48 11.82 11.22 -15.99
C ASP A 48 10.35 10.98 -15.59
N GLY A 49 10.08 11.16 -14.30
CA GLY A 49 8.74 11.12 -13.74
C GLY A 49 8.06 12.49 -13.81
N LEU A 50 6.85 12.53 -14.34
CA LEU A 50 6.00 13.71 -14.43
C LEU A 50 4.72 13.54 -13.63
N VAL A 51 4.21 14.64 -13.12
CA VAL A 51 2.97 14.67 -12.35
C VAL A 51 2.01 15.67 -12.96
N VAL A 52 0.79 15.25 -13.28
CA VAL A 52 -0.33 16.12 -13.64
C VAL A 52 -1.10 16.45 -12.37
N ALA A 53 -1.26 17.74 -12.09
CA ALA A 53 -1.75 18.19 -10.81
C ALA A 53 -2.60 19.47 -10.90
N SER A 54 -3.42 19.71 -9.88
CA SER A 54 -4.17 20.95 -9.69
C SER A 54 -4.12 21.42 -8.24
N TRP A 55 -4.21 22.72 -8.02
CA TRP A 55 -4.40 23.27 -6.68
C TRP A 55 -5.87 23.32 -6.27
N ASP A 56 -6.17 22.85 -5.07
CA ASP A 56 -7.45 22.99 -4.38
C ASP A 56 -7.31 24.12 -3.34
N ALA A 57 -7.92 25.26 -3.62
CA ALA A 57 -7.83 26.44 -2.76
C ALA A 57 -8.70 26.32 -1.50
N GLU A 58 -9.72 25.47 -1.47
CA GLU A 58 -10.54 25.28 -0.26
C GLU A 58 -9.82 24.40 0.75
N LEU A 59 -9.24 23.30 0.27
CA LEU A 59 -8.52 22.34 1.10
C LEU A 59 -7.05 22.71 1.32
N GLN A 60 -6.55 23.74 0.63
CA GLN A 60 -5.15 24.14 0.62
C GLN A 60 -4.22 22.96 0.28
N GLN A 61 -4.60 22.19 -0.75
CA GLN A 61 -3.92 20.96 -1.15
C GLN A 61 -3.68 20.91 -2.65
N GLY A 62 -2.57 20.30 -3.03
CA GLY A 62 -2.29 19.93 -4.40
C GLY A 62 -2.86 18.55 -4.72
N ARG A 63 -3.82 18.45 -5.63
CA ARG A 63 -4.38 17.17 -6.08
C ARG A 63 -3.61 16.66 -7.29
N VAL A 64 -3.17 15.41 -7.25
CA VAL A 64 -2.51 14.70 -8.35
C VAL A 64 -3.54 13.85 -9.08
N HIS A 65 -3.62 14.01 -10.39
CA HIS A 65 -4.59 13.33 -11.27
C HIS A 65 -3.95 12.24 -12.13
N ALA A 66 -2.66 12.34 -12.41
CA ALA A 66 -1.92 11.35 -13.18
C ALA A 66 -0.42 11.39 -12.90
N LEU A 67 0.23 10.24 -13.02
CA LEU A 67 1.68 10.09 -13.04
C LEU A 67 2.12 9.65 -14.43
N GLY A 68 3.28 10.14 -14.88
CA GLY A 68 3.76 9.92 -16.23
C GLY A 68 5.23 9.55 -16.27
N VAL A 69 5.59 8.56 -17.08
CA VAL A 69 7.00 8.24 -17.36
C VAL A 69 7.34 8.69 -18.78
N VAL A 70 8.33 9.56 -18.91
CA VAL A 70 8.82 10.02 -20.21
C VAL A 70 9.45 8.84 -20.97
N GLN A 71 8.85 8.46 -22.09
CA GLN A 71 9.33 7.37 -22.94
C GLN A 71 10.36 7.87 -23.94
N THR A 72 10.11 9.03 -24.56
CA THR A 72 11.00 9.62 -25.57
C THR A 72 10.89 11.13 -25.54
N VAL A 73 12.03 11.82 -25.58
CA VAL A 73 12.09 13.28 -25.73
C VAL A 73 12.47 13.62 -27.16
N GLU A 74 11.51 14.16 -27.91
CA GLU A 74 11.70 14.69 -29.26
C GLU A 74 11.98 16.20 -29.14
N LYS A 75 13.25 16.52 -28.95
CA LYS A 75 13.72 17.91 -28.79
C LYS A 75 13.36 18.73 -30.05
N PRO A 76 13.02 20.03 -29.89
CA PRO A 76 13.13 20.83 -28.66
C PRO A 76 11.87 20.83 -27.76
N ASP A 77 10.68 20.51 -28.29
CA ASP A 77 9.42 20.91 -27.65
C ASP A 77 8.38 19.79 -27.48
N SER A 78 8.75 18.53 -27.76
CA SER A 78 7.84 17.39 -27.62
C SER A 78 8.41 16.25 -26.78
N ALA A 79 7.56 15.62 -25.99
CA ALA A 79 7.89 14.38 -25.29
C ALA A 79 6.71 13.40 -25.34
N ILE A 80 7.01 12.12 -25.56
CA ILE A 80 6.05 11.03 -25.44
C ILE A 80 6.10 10.52 -24.00
N VAL A 81 4.94 10.46 -23.35
CA VAL A 81 4.81 10.10 -21.93
C VAL A 81 3.75 9.01 -21.79
N ASP A 82 4.10 7.92 -21.11
CA ASP A 82 3.13 6.92 -20.67
C ASP A 82 2.47 7.44 -19.40
N TRP A 83 1.15 7.68 -19.42
CA TRP A 83 0.39 8.25 -18.32
C TRP A 83 -0.46 7.18 -17.62
N ARG A 84 -0.56 7.28 -16.30
CA ARG A 84 -1.41 6.44 -15.47
C ARG A 84 -2.23 7.32 -14.53
N ARG A 85 -3.55 7.16 -14.58
CA ARG A 85 -4.47 7.93 -13.74
C ARG A 85 -4.37 7.48 -12.29
N VAL A 86 -4.30 8.46 -11.41
CA VAL A 86 -4.23 8.28 -9.96
C VAL A 86 -5.06 9.38 -9.31
N ASP A 87 -5.47 9.21 -8.05
CA ASP A 87 -6.13 10.28 -7.30
C ASP A 87 -5.57 10.29 -5.88
N PHE A 88 -4.69 11.27 -5.60
CA PHE A 88 -4.19 11.53 -4.26
C PHE A 88 -3.86 13.00 -4.08
N ALA A 89 -3.89 13.46 -2.83
CA ALA A 89 -3.59 14.84 -2.48
C ALA A 89 -2.24 14.95 -1.77
N LEU A 90 -1.46 15.96 -2.12
CA LEU A 90 -0.22 16.36 -1.46
C LEU A 90 -0.39 17.75 -0.86
N THR A 91 0.23 18.00 0.29
CA THR A 91 0.24 19.34 0.89
C THR A 91 1.60 19.99 0.63
N PRO A 92 1.74 20.87 -0.38
CA PRO A 92 2.98 21.58 -0.65
C PRO A 92 3.34 22.56 0.47
N SER A 93 4.63 22.83 0.61
CA SER A 93 5.09 23.97 1.43
C SER A 93 4.59 25.29 0.82
N PRO A 94 4.59 26.41 1.58
CA PRO A 94 4.21 27.72 1.04
C PRO A 94 5.00 28.11 -0.22
N GLN A 95 6.29 27.76 -0.31
CA GLN A 95 7.11 27.97 -1.51
C GLN A 95 6.75 27.01 -2.65
N GLY A 96 6.37 25.76 -2.35
CA GLY A 96 5.97 24.78 -3.35
C GLY A 96 4.63 25.08 -4.00
N ARG A 97 3.70 25.72 -3.27
CA ARG A 97 2.33 26.03 -3.72
C ARG A 97 2.27 26.76 -5.06
N SER A 98 3.17 27.71 -5.30
CA SER A 98 3.23 28.49 -6.55
C SER A 98 3.33 27.58 -7.79
N LYS A 99 4.04 26.45 -7.71
CA LYS A 99 4.15 25.48 -8.82
C LYS A 99 2.82 24.76 -9.11
N TRP A 100 2.03 24.46 -8.08
CA TRP A 100 0.73 23.80 -8.21
C TRP A 100 -0.36 24.72 -8.77
N GLU A 101 -0.23 26.03 -8.53
CA GLU A 101 -1.16 27.04 -9.03
C GLU A 101 -0.85 27.47 -10.48
N THR A 102 0.41 27.35 -10.91
CA THR A 102 0.87 27.91 -12.20
C THR A 102 1.15 26.86 -13.27
N MET A 103 1.46 25.62 -12.88
CA MET A 103 1.87 24.57 -13.82
C MET A 103 0.85 23.42 -13.82
N PRO A 104 0.28 23.05 -14.98
CA PRO A 104 -0.70 21.96 -15.07
C PRO A 104 -0.06 20.58 -14.94
N PHE A 105 1.26 20.48 -15.13
CA PHE A 105 2.09 19.33 -14.81
C PHE A 105 3.53 19.79 -14.55
N PHE A 106 4.29 19.03 -13.77
CA PHE A 106 5.67 19.33 -13.44
C PHE A 106 6.44 18.10 -12.96
N ARG A 107 7.77 18.19 -12.94
CA ARG A 107 8.65 17.24 -12.27
C ARG A 107 8.92 17.73 -10.84
N PHE A 108 8.96 16.80 -9.89
CA PHE A 108 9.46 17.10 -8.56
C PHE A 108 10.98 16.96 -8.53
N ASP A 109 11.64 17.86 -7.81
CA ASP A 109 13.01 17.63 -7.38
C ASP A 109 13.11 16.32 -6.59
N ASP A 110 14.21 15.59 -6.71
CA ASP A 110 14.38 14.25 -6.12
C ASP A 110 14.11 14.23 -4.62
N GLY A 111 14.58 15.24 -3.88
CA GLY A 111 14.34 15.34 -2.44
C GLY A 111 12.89 15.65 -2.09
N VAL A 112 12.14 16.29 -3.00
CA VAL A 112 10.71 16.54 -2.84
C VAL A 112 9.90 15.32 -3.28
N ALA A 113 10.32 14.63 -4.34
CA ALA A 113 9.73 13.39 -4.80
C ALA A 113 9.87 12.28 -3.74
N GLU A 114 11.02 12.19 -3.09
CA GLU A 114 11.26 11.27 -1.98
C GLU A 114 10.40 11.64 -0.76
N ARG A 115 10.31 12.93 -0.42
CA ARG A 115 9.49 13.42 0.69
C ARG A 115 8.00 13.10 0.50
N TYR A 116 7.50 13.22 -0.73
CA TYR A 116 6.13 12.82 -1.08
C TYR A 116 6.00 11.35 -1.47
N ARG A 117 7.10 10.59 -1.43
CA ARG A 117 7.17 9.16 -1.77
C ARG A 117 6.54 8.86 -3.13
N LEU A 118 6.77 9.74 -4.11
CA LEU A 118 6.19 9.62 -5.45
C LEU A 118 6.56 8.30 -6.11
N ALA A 119 7.77 7.78 -5.85
CA ALA A 119 8.20 6.48 -6.35
C ALA A 119 7.20 5.35 -6.03
N GLU A 120 6.53 5.39 -4.88
CA GLU A 120 5.57 4.35 -4.50
C GLU A 120 4.26 4.45 -5.29
N HIS A 121 3.81 5.67 -5.53
CA HIS A 121 2.66 5.91 -6.39
C HIS A 121 2.99 5.60 -7.87
N PHE A 122 4.23 5.85 -8.30
CA PHE A 122 4.74 5.46 -9.61
C PHE A 122 4.82 3.94 -9.75
N ASP A 123 5.31 3.23 -8.74
CA ASP A 123 5.32 1.77 -8.73
C ASP A 123 3.88 1.22 -8.80
N ASP A 124 2.95 1.72 -7.97
CA ASP A 124 1.55 1.31 -8.01
C ASP A 124 0.90 1.58 -9.39
N ALA A 125 1.33 2.65 -10.08
CA ALA A 125 0.79 3.05 -11.37
C ALA A 125 1.39 2.29 -12.57
N PHE A 126 2.67 1.87 -12.51
CA PHE A 126 3.43 1.35 -13.65
C PHE A 126 4.02 -0.07 -13.44
N ALA A 127 3.78 -0.75 -12.31
CA ALA A 127 4.36 -2.07 -12.03
C ALA A 127 3.68 -3.26 -12.76
N GLU A 128 2.59 -3.07 -13.50
CA GLU A 128 2.01 -4.14 -14.33
C GLU A 128 2.83 -4.33 -15.62
N GLY A 129 3.61 -5.41 -15.70
CA GLY A 129 4.22 -5.87 -16.96
C GLY A 129 5.75 -5.89 -17.04
N ARG A 130 6.49 -6.15 -15.95
CA ARG A 130 7.92 -6.48 -16.07
C ARG A 130 8.08 -7.94 -16.53
N PRO A 131 8.58 -8.25 -17.75
CA PRO A 131 8.93 -9.62 -18.09
C PRO A 131 10.06 -10.11 -17.16
N PRO A 132 10.11 -11.41 -16.82
CA PRO A 132 11.10 -11.93 -15.89
C PRO A 132 12.51 -11.58 -16.37
N VAL A 133 13.33 -11.08 -15.44
CA VAL A 133 14.74 -10.77 -15.69
C VAL A 133 15.42 -12.07 -16.09
N VAL A 134 15.81 -12.17 -17.36
CA VAL A 134 16.78 -13.17 -17.82
C VAL A 134 18.12 -12.73 -17.26
N GLU A 135 18.73 -13.56 -16.41
CA GLU A 135 20.08 -13.29 -15.92
C GLU A 135 21.04 -13.24 -17.12
N PRO A 136 21.92 -12.23 -17.23
CA PRO A 136 22.90 -12.18 -18.29
C PRO A 136 23.89 -13.33 -18.09
N GLY A 137 23.94 -14.24 -19.06
CA GLY A 137 25.05 -15.18 -19.21
C GLY A 137 26.38 -14.43 -19.36
N PRO A 138 27.52 -15.10 -19.10
CA PRO A 138 28.81 -14.44 -19.03
C PRO A 138 29.13 -13.72 -20.34
N ALA A 139 29.34 -12.41 -20.25
CA ALA A 139 29.72 -11.57 -21.37
C ALA A 139 31.18 -11.86 -21.76
N GLU A 140 31.41 -12.19 -23.03
CA GLU A 140 32.74 -12.13 -23.64
C GLU A 140 33.24 -10.68 -23.69
N PRO A 141 34.56 -10.45 -23.56
CA PRO A 141 35.10 -9.10 -23.47
C PRO A 141 35.19 -8.46 -24.86
N LEU A 142 34.61 -7.27 -25.00
CA LEU A 142 34.91 -6.38 -26.12
C LEU A 142 35.70 -5.17 -25.64
N ALA A 143 36.60 -4.76 -26.53
CA ALA A 143 37.82 -4.03 -26.27
C ALA A 143 37.60 -2.56 -25.90
N THR A 144 38.62 -2.06 -25.19
CA THR A 144 38.94 -0.68 -24.88
C THR A 144 38.90 0.24 -26.10
N GLN A 145 38.36 1.45 -25.94
CA GLN A 145 38.82 2.62 -26.68
C GLN A 145 38.63 3.89 -25.85
N ASP A 146 39.76 4.31 -25.30
CA ASP A 146 40.30 5.66 -25.11
C ASP A 146 39.42 6.87 -25.42
N TYR A 147 39.16 7.68 -24.39
CA TYR A 147 39.15 9.14 -24.51
C TYR A 147 39.84 9.72 -23.27
N GLU A 148 41.00 10.30 -23.50
CA GLU A 148 41.91 10.92 -22.54
C GLU A 148 41.73 12.45 -22.57
N LYS A 149 42.02 13.10 -21.42
CA LYS A 149 42.35 14.53 -21.18
C LYS A 149 41.20 15.53 -21.05
N ASP A 150 41.21 16.53 -20.16
CA ASP A 150 42.04 16.91 -19.00
C ASP A 150 41.29 18.06 -18.29
N VAL A 151 41.02 17.98 -16.99
CA VAL A 151 40.92 19.15 -16.09
C VAL A 151 41.41 18.71 -14.70
N VAL A 152 42.43 19.38 -14.17
CA VAL A 152 43.14 19.06 -12.92
C VAL A 152 42.88 20.15 -11.86
N CYS A 153 43.01 19.73 -10.60
CA CYS A 153 43.19 20.48 -9.33
C CYS A 153 41.89 20.82 -8.58
N GLN A 154 41.76 20.64 -7.26
CA GLN A 154 42.63 20.06 -6.25
C GLN A 154 41.78 19.73 -5.00
N VAL A 155 42.38 18.90 -4.15
CA VAL A 155 41.85 18.28 -2.94
C VAL A 155 41.62 19.31 -1.83
N ASP A 156 40.48 19.20 -1.13
CA ASP A 156 40.42 19.43 0.31
C ASP A 156 39.64 18.29 0.97
N SER A 157 40.37 17.64 1.87
CA SER A 157 40.02 16.46 2.65
C SER A 157 38.93 16.76 3.69
N TYR A 158 37.92 15.91 3.81
CA TYR A 158 37.39 15.45 5.11
C TYR A 158 36.65 14.11 4.94
N GLY A 159 37.27 13.03 5.42
CA GLY A 159 36.59 11.86 5.98
C GLY A 159 35.57 11.13 5.10
N GLU A 160 36.06 10.37 4.13
CA GLU A 160 35.30 9.34 3.45
C GLU A 160 34.91 8.23 4.45
N SER A 161 33.63 8.18 4.84
CA SER A 161 33.02 6.94 5.34
C SER A 161 32.01 6.50 4.28
N GLN A 162 32.31 5.36 3.67
CA GLN A 162 31.65 4.88 2.45
C GLN A 162 30.12 4.78 2.59
N PRO A 163 29.35 5.00 1.51
CA PRO A 163 27.96 4.60 1.48
C PRO A 163 27.91 3.08 1.59
N GLU A 164 27.42 2.62 2.74
CA GLU A 164 27.09 1.22 3.00
C GLU A 164 26.22 0.72 1.82
N ARG A 165 26.76 -0.23 1.05
CA ARG A 165 26.08 -0.88 -0.09
C ARG A 165 24.62 -1.15 0.29
N ALA A 166 23.68 -0.50 -0.39
CA ALA A 166 22.26 -0.77 -0.21
C ALA A 166 21.98 -2.22 -0.62
N ALA A 167 21.95 -3.10 0.39
CA ALA A 167 21.57 -4.50 0.22
C ALA A 167 20.16 -4.59 -0.40
N PRO A 168 19.87 -5.63 -1.20
CA PRO A 168 18.55 -5.84 -1.78
C PRO A 168 17.50 -5.84 -0.65
N ARG A 169 16.58 -4.88 -0.66
CA ARG A 169 15.54 -4.76 0.38
C ARG A 169 14.52 -5.88 0.20
N GLY A 170 14.82 -7.05 0.77
CA GLY A 170 13.85 -8.11 0.95
C GLY A 170 12.63 -7.65 1.76
N PRO A 171 11.56 -8.46 1.80
CA PRO A 171 10.33 -8.07 2.48
C PRO A 171 10.58 -7.68 3.94
N GLN A 172 9.93 -6.60 4.40
CA GLN A 172 10.09 -6.11 5.77
C GLN A 172 9.57 -7.13 6.79
N ARG A 173 10.32 -7.32 7.88
CA ARG A 173 9.91 -8.17 9.02
C ARG A 173 8.92 -7.45 9.92
N ASN A 174 7.70 -7.27 9.43
CA ASN A 174 6.66 -6.49 10.09
C ASN A 174 5.25 -7.06 9.92
N ARG A 175 5.13 -8.34 9.60
CA ARG A 175 3.85 -9.07 9.53
C ARG A 175 3.67 -9.93 10.74
N VAL A 176 2.45 -10.02 11.24
CA VAL A 176 2.12 -10.76 12.47
C VAL A 176 1.25 -11.96 12.12
N SER A 177 1.66 -13.13 12.59
CA SER A 177 0.88 -14.36 12.50
C SER A 177 -0.12 -14.48 13.66
N LEU A 178 -0.95 -15.51 13.58
CA LEU A 178 -1.99 -15.86 14.56
C LEU A 178 -1.46 -16.02 15.99
N ASN A 179 -0.25 -16.56 16.16
CA ASN A 179 0.39 -16.74 17.46
C ASN A 179 1.24 -15.54 17.90
N GLY A 180 1.18 -14.41 17.17
CA GLY A 180 1.94 -13.19 17.46
C GLY A 180 3.39 -13.19 16.95
N THR A 181 3.81 -14.22 16.19
CA THR A 181 5.14 -14.26 15.58
C THR A 181 5.27 -13.17 14.51
N ILE A 182 6.41 -12.50 14.50
CA ILE A 182 6.72 -11.47 13.50
C ILE A 182 7.60 -12.09 12.42
N PHE A 183 7.17 -11.98 11.17
CA PHE A 183 7.86 -12.53 10.01
C PHE A 183 7.92 -11.55 8.85
N ALA A 184 8.75 -11.87 7.86
CA ALA A 184 8.94 -11.09 6.64
C ALA A 184 8.15 -11.71 5.48
N THR A 185 7.35 -10.90 4.79
CA THR A 185 6.67 -11.29 3.55
C THR A 185 6.25 -10.04 2.76
N SER A 186 6.08 -10.19 1.45
CA SER A 186 5.59 -9.14 0.56
C SER A 186 4.08 -8.90 0.68
N ALA A 187 3.32 -9.86 1.23
CA ALA A 187 1.88 -9.75 1.42
C ALA A 187 1.50 -8.44 2.13
N ARG A 188 0.41 -7.78 1.76
CA ARG A 188 -0.07 -6.57 2.45
C ARG A 188 -1.02 -6.93 3.59
N GLY A 189 -1.11 -6.08 4.61
CA GLY A 189 -2.05 -6.27 5.73
C GLY A 189 -3.17 -5.23 5.69
N ALA A 190 -4.40 -5.63 5.98
CA ALA A 190 -5.55 -4.73 6.03
C ALA A 190 -5.62 -3.90 7.34
N PHE A 191 -4.91 -4.33 8.38
CA PHE A 191 -4.87 -3.61 9.66
C PHE A 191 -3.44 -3.48 10.18
N MET A 192 -3.24 -2.52 11.09
CA MET A 192 -1.95 -2.32 11.76
C MET A 192 -2.05 -2.43 13.28
N SER A 193 -0.91 -2.62 13.94
CA SER A 193 -0.80 -2.58 15.41
C SER A 193 -0.11 -1.30 15.88
N ASN A 194 -0.56 -0.79 17.03
CA ASN A 194 0.14 0.27 17.76
C ASN A 194 1.26 -0.31 18.64
N ARG A 195 2.29 -0.96 18.07
CA ARG A 195 3.39 -1.57 18.86
C ARG A 195 4.24 -0.55 19.67
N ALA A 196 3.84 0.73 19.71
CA ALA A 196 4.37 1.76 20.59
C ALA A 196 4.17 1.46 22.08
N ASP A 197 3.11 0.76 22.45
CA ASP A 197 2.76 0.49 23.85
C ASP A 197 2.75 -1.00 24.14
N ARG A 198 3.72 -1.47 24.93
CA ARG A 198 3.87 -2.88 25.30
C ARG A 198 2.74 -3.42 26.18
N ARG A 199 1.89 -2.55 26.73
CA ARG A 199 0.77 -2.92 27.61
C ARG A 199 -0.55 -3.04 26.85
N ARG A 200 -0.69 -2.42 25.68
CA ARG A 200 -1.95 -2.32 24.94
C ARG A 200 -1.81 -2.95 23.55
N TRP A 201 -2.35 -4.15 23.40
CA TRP A 201 -2.34 -4.91 22.15
C TRP A 201 -3.56 -4.50 21.33
N LEU A 202 -3.42 -3.47 20.49
CA LEU A 202 -4.53 -2.94 19.71
C LEU A 202 -4.40 -3.24 18.21
N VAL A 203 -5.53 -3.56 17.59
CA VAL A 203 -5.68 -3.54 16.13
C VAL A 203 -6.31 -2.21 15.71
N CYS A 204 -5.61 -1.51 14.84
CA CYS A 204 -5.94 -0.19 14.34
C CYS A 204 -6.28 -0.24 12.85
N GLU A 205 -7.09 0.72 12.40
CA GLU A 205 -7.18 1.04 10.97
C GLU A 205 -5.81 1.42 10.43
N LEU A 206 -5.60 1.21 9.13
CA LEU A 206 -4.42 1.72 8.45
C LEU A 206 -4.41 3.25 8.55
N HIS A 207 -3.48 3.77 9.33
CA HIS A 207 -3.26 5.21 9.44
C HIS A 207 -2.23 5.61 8.39
N VAL A 208 -2.72 6.07 7.24
CA VAL A 208 -1.87 6.73 6.24
C VAL A 208 -1.33 8.04 6.83
N ASP A 209 -2.19 8.81 7.55
CA ASP A 209 -1.90 10.21 7.93
C ASP A 209 -2.14 10.59 9.41
N ARG A 210 -1.87 9.72 10.38
CA ARG A 210 -1.77 10.24 11.76
C ARG A 210 -0.40 10.88 11.94
N VAL A 211 -0.33 12.21 11.84
CA VAL A 211 0.78 13.02 12.37
C VAL A 211 0.87 12.72 13.87
N LEU A 212 1.68 11.72 14.22
CA LEU A 212 2.05 11.50 15.59
C LEU A 212 2.88 12.72 15.97
N LYS A 213 2.46 13.48 17.00
CA LYS A 213 3.19 14.65 17.54
C LYS A 213 4.68 14.35 17.80
N THR A 214 5.03 13.07 17.90
CA THR A 214 6.41 12.57 17.90
C THR A 214 6.47 11.36 16.96
N PRO A 215 7.41 11.32 15.98
CA PRO A 215 7.67 10.12 15.20
C PRO A 215 8.01 9.00 16.17
N ARG A 216 7.09 8.06 16.36
CA ARG A 216 7.33 7.00 17.32
C ARG A 216 8.26 5.98 16.66
N LYS A 217 9.46 5.79 17.24
CA LYS A 217 10.50 4.83 16.81
C LYS A 217 10.08 3.36 17.05
N TYR A 218 8.94 2.91 16.53
CA TYR A 218 8.54 1.50 16.56
C TYR A 218 8.28 0.96 15.17
N THR A 219 8.59 -0.32 14.97
CA THR A 219 8.21 -1.08 13.78
C THR A 219 6.69 -1.13 13.68
N LYS A 220 6.11 -0.47 12.66
CA LYS A 220 4.69 -0.63 12.32
C LYS A 220 4.45 -2.10 12.00
N LEU A 221 3.57 -2.77 12.73
CA LEU A 221 3.20 -4.16 12.45
C LEU A 221 1.86 -4.22 11.73
N PHE A 222 1.68 -5.25 10.92
CA PHE A 222 0.50 -5.42 10.08
C PHE A 222 -0.07 -6.83 10.18
N PHE A 223 -1.40 -6.91 10.15
CA PHE A 223 -2.17 -8.14 10.12
C PHE A 223 -2.86 -8.27 8.77
N LEU A 224 -3.01 -9.50 8.27
CA LEU A 224 -3.80 -9.77 7.06
C LEU A 224 -5.20 -9.17 7.20
N ASP A 225 -5.88 -9.47 8.31
CA ASP A 225 -7.20 -8.95 8.66
C ASP A 225 -7.38 -8.86 10.19
N GLU A 226 -8.61 -8.59 10.63
CA GLU A 226 -8.93 -8.46 12.05
C GLU A 226 -8.97 -9.82 12.76
N ALA A 227 -9.45 -10.89 12.10
CA ALA A 227 -9.47 -12.23 12.69
C ALA A 227 -8.06 -12.68 13.09
N VAL A 228 -7.05 -12.42 12.25
CA VAL A 228 -5.65 -12.68 12.59
C VAL A 228 -5.19 -11.86 13.79
N ALA A 229 -5.62 -10.60 13.88
CA ALA A 229 -5.27 -9.74 15.01
C ALA A 229 -5.91 -10.21 16.33
N LEU A 230 -7.17 -10.62 16.29
CA LEU A 230 -7.87 -11.19 17.45
C LEU A 230 -7.23 -12.51 17.91
N ALA A 231 -6.81 -13.36 16.97
CA ALA A 231 -6.07 -14.59 17.28
C ALA A 231 -4.71 -14.29 17.91
N ALA A 232 -4.01 -13.24 17.45
CA ALA A 232 -2.82 -12.72 18.11
C ALA A 232 -3.12 -12.01 19.45
N GLY A 233 -4.38 -12.02 19.90
CA GLY A 233 -4.85 -11.46 21.16
C GLY A 233 -4.91 -9.94 21.20
N HIS A 234 -5.03 -9.28 20.05
CA HIS A 234 -5.29 -7.84 19.98
C HIS A 234 -6.79 -7.55 20.08
N ARG A 235 -7.16 -6.38 20.62
CA ARG A 235 -8.54 -5.87 20.58
C ARG A 235 -8.66 -4.63 19.71
N PRO A 236 -9.86 -4.26 19.25
CA PRO A 236 -10.05 -3.03 18.49
C PRO A 236 -9.59 -1.80 19.25
N CYS A 237 -8.94 -0.87 18.54
CA CYS A 237 -8.44 0.37 19.10
C CYS A 237 -9.60 1.34 19.41
N PRO A 238 -9.72 1.87 20.65
CA PRO A 238 -10.83 2.75 21.03
C PRO A 238 -10.76 4.14 20.38
N THR A 239 -9.63 4.47 19.73
CA THR A 239 -9.40 5.79 19.13
C THR A 239 -9.68 5.82 17.62
N CYS A 240 -9.36 4.77 16.88
CA CYS A 240 -9.60 4.73 15.43
C CYS A 240 -10.68 3.74 15.01
N ARG A 241 -10.99 2.77 15.86
CA ARG A 241 -12.00 1.75 15.62
C ARG A 241 -13.01 1.80 16.76
N ARG A 242 -13.49 3.00 17.10
CA ARG A 242 -14.33 3.26 18.29
C ARG A 242 -15.58 2.37 18.29
N ASP A 243 -16.30 2.31 17.19
CA ASP A 243 -17.54 1.54 17.10
C ASP A 243 -17.27 0.03 17.23
N ARG A 244 -16.19 -0.44 16.60
CA ARG A 244 -15.70 -1.82 16.74
C ARG A 244 -15.27 -2.12 18.16
N TYR A 245 -14.59 -1.18 18.83
CA TYR A 245 -14.20 -1.33 20.22
C TYR A 245 -15.41 -1.44 21.14
N GLN A 246 -16.43 -0.60 20.95
CA GLN A 246 -17.67 -0.67 21.73
C GLN A 246 -18.37 -2.01 21.51
N ALA A 247 -18.56 -2.43 20.25
CA ALA A 247 -19.15 -3.73 19.93
C ALA A 247 -18.36 -4.90 20.57
N TYR A 248 -17.02 -4.83 20.53
CA TYR A 248 -16.16 -5.84 21.14
C TYR A 248 -16.33 -5.89 22.66
N VAL A 249 -16.32 -4.73 23.34
CA VAL A 249 -16.51 -4.64 24.80
C VAL A 249 -17.88 -5.20 25.19
N THR A 250 -18.94 -4.78 24.50
CA THR A 250 -20.30 -5.30 24.74
C THR A 250 -20.35 -6.81 24.60
N ALA A 251 -19.75 -7.36 23.53
CA ALA A 251 -19.72 -8.80 23.31
C ALA A 251 -18.95 -9.57 24.41
N VAL A 252 -17.78 -9.06 24.83
CA VAL A 252 -17.00 -9.66 25.93
C VAL A 252 -17.76 -9.62 27.26
N GLN A 253 -18.51 -8.54 27.53
CA GLN A 253 -19.26 -8.36 28.76
C GLN A 253 -20.39 -9.38 28.98
N HIS A 254 -20.81 -10.09 27.93
CA HIS A 254 -21.76 -11.20 28.06
C HIS A 254 -21.17 -12.43 28.77
N ALA A 255 -19.85 -12.60 28.74
CA ALA A 255 -19.16 -13.75 29.34
C ALA A 255 -18.21 -13.38 30.48
N HIS A 256 -17.75 -12.12 30.53
CA HIS A 256 -16.78 -11.65 31.52
C HIS A 256 -17.17 -10.31 32.13
N SER A 257 -17.00 -10.20 33.44
CA SER A 257 -17.16 -8.93 34.15
C SER A 257 -15.96 -8.03 33.90
N VAL A 258 -16.06 -7.16 32.89
CA VAL A 258 -15.06 -6.12 32.58
C VAL A 258 -15.71 -4.74 32.57
N SER A 259 -15.17 -3.80 33.33
CA SER A 259 -15.71 -2.45 33.52
C SER A 259 -14.91 -1.35 32.81
N GLY A 260 -13.73 -1.69 32.27
CA GLY A 260 -12.87 -0.72 31.59
C GLY A 260 -11.73 -1.33 30.79
N ALA A 261 -11.00 -0.46 30.08
CA ALA A 261 -9.94 -0.87 29.16
C ALA A 261 -8.78 -1.62 29.85
N GLN A 262 -8.44 -1.26 31.10
CA GLN A 262 -7.36 -1.90 31.85
C GLN A 262 -7.71 -3.35 32.23
N GLU A 263 -8.93 -3.60 32.70
CA GLU A 263 -9.41 -4.94 33.02
C GLU A 263 -9.51 -5.80 31.76
N LEU A 264 -10.01 -5.22 30.66
CA LEU A 264 -10.03 -5.90 29.37
C LEU A 264 -8.62 -6.25 28.87
N ASP A 265 -7.66 -5.32 28.98
CA ASP A 265 -6.27 -5.57 28.60
C ASP A 265 -5.63 -6.67 29.48
N ALA A 266 -5.96 -6.70 30.77
CA ALA A 266 -5.51 -7.76 31.69
C ALA A 266 -6.13 -9.13 31.35
N LEU A 267 -7.43 -9.17 31.07
CA LEU A 267 -8.15 -10.37 30.63
C LEU A 267 -7.54 -10.94 29.34
N LEU A 268 -7.33 -10.09 28.33
CA LEU A 268 -6.68 -10.49 27.07
C LEU A 268 -5.24 -10.96 27.28
N ASN A 269 -4.51 -10.32 28.18
CA ASN A 269 -3.15 -10.73 28.51
C ASN A 269 -3.09 -12.08 29.23
N SER A 270 -4.06 -12.38 30.09
CA SER A 270 -4.22 -13.70 30.69
C SER A 270 -4.54 -14.73 29.60
N GLY A 271 -5.52 -14.45 28.74
CA GLY A 271 -5.91 -15.34 27.64
C GLY A 271 -4.76 -15.69 26.68
N ARG A 272 -3.87 -14.75 26.35
CA ARG A 272 -2.68 -15.02 25.53
C ARG A 272 -1.63 -15.93 26.19
N LYS A 273 -1.57 -15.93 27.53
CA LYS A 273 -0.61 -16.72 28.31
C LYS A 273 -1.16 -18.10 28.66
N SER A 274 -2.48 -18.26 28.64
CA SER A 274 -3.12 -19.54 28.86
C SER A 274 -2.75 -20.53 27.75
N PRO A 275 -2.55 -21.82 28.09
CA PRO A 275 -2.40 -22.85 27.08
C PRO A 275 -3.62 -22.89 26.14
N PRO A 276 -3.41 -23.11 24.82
CA PRO A 276 -4.50 -23.27 23.88
C PRO A 276 -5.44 -24.42 24.29
N ALA A 277 -6.74 -24.16 24.32
CA ALA A 277 -7.74 -25.19 24.59
C ALA A 277 -7.95 -26.09 23.37
N ARG A 278 -8.38 -27.33 23.60
CA ARG A 278 -8.93 -28.20 22.56
C ARG A 278 -10.44 -28.21 22.69
N VAL A 279 -11.15 -27.92 21.59
CA VAL A 279 -12.63 -27.88 21.59
C VAL A 279 -13.20 -28.46 20.29
N PRO A 280 -14.45 -28.96 20.31
CA PRO A 280 -15.10 -29.48 19.12
C PRO A 280 -15.25 -28.38 18.07
N VAL A 281 -14.87 -28.66 16.82
CA VAL A 281 -14.94 -27.66 15.73
C VAL A 281 -16.37 -27.15 15.51
N GLY A 282 -17.38 -28.00 15.71
CA GLY A 282 -18.79 -27.64 15.61
C GLY A 282 -19.22 -26.53 16.58
N SER A 283 -18.51 -26.37 17.71
CA SER A 283 -18.81 -25.36 18.74
C SER A 283 -18.13 -24.01 18.51
N LEU A 284 -17.25 -23.90 17.51
CA LEU A 284 -16.47 -22.70 17.27
C LEU A 284 -17.27 -21.65 16.49
N PRO A 285 -17.24 -20.38 16.92
CA PRO A 285 -17.85 -19.29 16.19
C PRO A 285 -17.06 -18.97 14.92
N ASP A 286 -17.72 -18.33 13.96
CA ASP A 286 -17.04 -17.71 12.83
C ASP A 286 -16.03 -16.66 13.32
N GLY A 287 -14.85 -16.60 12.69
CA GLY A 287 -13.74 -15.76 13.14
C GLY A 287 -12.72 -16.45 14.04
N ALA A 288 -13.01 -17.66 14.52
CA ALA A 288 -12.09 -18.43 15.34
C ALA A 288 -10.99 -19.10 14.48
N PHE A 289 -9.79 -19.20 15.03
CA PHE A 289 -8.69 -19.93 14.42
C PHE A 289 -8.42 -21.24 15.14
N VAL A 290 -8.18 -22.29 14.37
CA VAL A 290 -7.73 -23.60 14.86
C VAL A 290 -6.41 -24.01 14.22
N ALA A 291 -5.65 -24.86 14.90
CA ALA A 291 -4.52 -25.57 14.32
C ALA A 291 -4.91 -27.02 14.00
N MET A 292 -4.71 -27.41 12.74
CA MET A 292 -4.88 -28.78 12.24
C MET A 292 -3.55 -29.54 12.12
N GLY A 293 -2.43 -28.82 12.21
CA GLY A 293 -1.07 -29.33 12.21
C GLY A 293 -0.10 -28.27 12.71
N ALA A 294 1.21 -28.52 12.65
CA ALA A 294 2.22 -27.59 13.14
C ALA A 294 2.18 -26.22 12.43
N ASP A 295 1.98 -26.22 11.11
CA ASP A 295 1.95 -25.03 10.25
C ASP A 295 0.64 -24.93 9.43
N ASP A 296 -0.41 -25.62 9.88
CA ASP A 296 -1.73 -25.56 9.27
C ASP A 296 -2.73 -24.92 10.23
N PHE A 297 -2.92 -23.62 10.03
CA PHE A 297 -3.90 -22.84 10.76
C PHE A 297 -5.09 -22.51 9.87
N ARG A 298 -6.29 -22.75 10.37
CA ARG A 298 -7.52 -22.53 9.61
C ARG A 298 -8.50 -21.61 10.31
N LEU A 299 -9.05 -20.68 9.54
CA LEU A 299 -10.12 -19.79 9.95
C LEU A 299 -11.45 -20.55 9.83
N VAL A 300 -12.19 -20.61 10.92
CA VAL A 300 -13.58 -21.04 10.95
C VAL A 300 -14.45 -19.92 10.37
N TRP A 301 -15.11 -20.17 9.25
CA TRP A 301 -15.93 -19.17 8.56
C TRP A 301 -17.05 -19.82 7.76
N ARG A 302 -18.31 -19.41 8.00
CA ARG A 302 -19.49 -19.77 7.19
C ARG A 302 -19.61 -21.25 6.85
N GLY A 303 -19.39 -22.10 7.86
CA GLY A 303 -19.51 -23.56 7.71
C GLY A 303 -18.29 -24.28 7.11
N ALA A 304 -17.20 -23.56 6.83
CA ALA A 304 -15.94 -24.14 6.36
C ALA A 304 -14.74 -23.71 7.23
N LEU A 305 -13.63 -24.42 7.06
CA LEU A 305 -12.33 -24.09 7.62
C LEU A 305 -11.39 -23.71 6.48
N HIS A 306 -10.96 -22.45 6.44
CA HIS A 306 -10.10 -21.93 5.38
C HIS A 306 -8.65 -21.83 5.85
N ARG A 307 -7.73 -22.43 5.10
CA ARG A 307 -6.30 -22.35 5.41
C ARG A 307 -5.83 -20.90 5.34
N TRP A 308 -5.16 -20.45 6.39
CA TRP A 308 -4.53 -19.14 6.41
C TRP A 308 -3.15 -19.19 5.75
N ALA A 309 -2.89 -18.18 4.92
CA ALA A 309 -1.59 -17.83 4.41
C ALA A 309 -1.41 -16.31 4.51
N PRO A 310 -0.17 -15.80 4.44
CA PRO A 310 0.05 -14.35 4.57
C PRO A 310 -0.68 -13.51 3.50
N HIS A 311 -0.93 -14.08 2.32
CA HIS A 311 -1.60 -13.42 1.19
C HIS A 311 -3.12 -13.53 1.21
N GLY A 312 -3.68 -14.33 2.13
CA GLY A 312 -5.12 -14.59 2.15
C GLY A 312 -5.47 -15.99 2.64
N TYR A 313 -6.71 -16.36 2.37
CA TYR A 313 -7.31 -17.64 2.72
C TYR A 313 -7.52 -18.50 1.48
N GLY A 314 -7.34 -19.81 1.63
CA GLY A 314 -7.55 -20.78 0.55
C GLY A 314 -7.81 -22.18 1.11
N ASP A 315 -7.83 -23.17 0.23
CA ASP A 315 -7.96 -24.60 0.57
C ASP A 315 -9.11 -24.86 1.58
N PRO A 316 -10.36 -24.52 1.26
CA PRO A 316 -11.48 -24.70 2.19
C PRO A 316 -11.84 -26.18 2.35
N VAL A 317 -12.06 -26.59 3.59
CA VAL A 317 -12.62 -27.91 3.95
C VAL A 317 -13.92 -27.70 4.73
N LEU A 318 -14.94 -28.53 4.50
CA LEU A 318 -16.23 -28.34 5.15
C LEU A 318 -16.13 -28.67 6.64
N ARG A 319 -16.76 -27.85 7.48
CA ARG A 319 -16.80 -28.09 8.93
C ARG A 319 -17.48 -29.42 9.26
N GLY A 320 -18.50 -29.79 8.46
CA GLY A 320 -19.26 -31.02 8.63
C GLY A 320 -18.42 -32.29 8.51
N ASP A 321 -17.34 -32.26 7.73
CA ASP A 321 -16.48 -33.42 7.46
C ASP A 321 -15.73 -33.91 8.72
N PHE A 322 -15.64 -33.06 9.75
CA PHE A 322 -14.91 -33.35 10.99
C PHE A 322 -15.80 -33.84 12.14
N GLY A 323 -17.14 -33.82 11.98
CA GLY A 323 -18.08 -34.23 13.03
C GLY A 323 -17.79 -33.58 14.40
N SER A 324 -17.53 -34.40 15.42
CA SER A 324 -17.22 -33.96 16.80
C SER A 324 -15.72 -33.85 17.10
N GLN A 325 -14.85 -33.78 16.09
CA GLN A 325 -13.41 -33.72 16.30
C GLN A 325 -12.97 -32.42 17.00
N ASP A 326 -12.06 -32.59 17.96
CA ASP A 326 -11.46 -31.49 18.71
C ASP A 326 -10.19 -30.94 18.06
N PHE A 327 -10.13 -29.61 17.93
CA PHE A 327 -8.94 -28.90 17.45
C PHE A 327 -8.38 -27.96 18.49
N VAL A 328 -7.07 -27.71 18.39
CA VAL A 328 -6.37 -26.73 19.22
C VAL A 328 -6.77 -25.32 18.74
N VAL A 329 -7.41 -24.56 19.61
CA VAL A 329 -7.91 -23.21 19.28
C VAL A 329 -6.81 -22.18 19.50
N GLN A 330 -6.47 -21.44 18.45
CA GLN A 330 -5.45 -20.38 18.50
C GLN A 330 -6.03 -19.05 18.97
N THR A 331 -7.32 -18.81 18.75
CA THR A 331 -7.98 -17.59 19.21
C THR A 331 -8.13 -17.62 20.74
N PRO A 332 -7.58 -16.63 21.48
CA PRO A 332 -7.70 -16.57 22.93
C PRO A 332 -9.15 -16.51 23.39
N GLU A 333 -9.40 -17.07 24.58
CA GLU A 333 -10.74 -17.24 25.13
C GLU A 333 -11.58 -15.94 25.16
N PRO A 334 -11.05 -14.76 25.56
CA PRO A 334 -11.85 -13.54 25.56
C PRO A 334 -12.30 -13.10 24.16
N SER A 335 -11.47 -13.37 23.14
CA SER A 335 -11.82 -13.11 21.74
C SER A 335 -12.84 -14.13 21.23
N LEU A 336 -12.76 -15.40 21.65
CA LEU A 336 -13.78 -16.40 21.34
C LEU A 336 -15.14 -16.03 21.96
N ALA A 337 -15.14 -15.55 23.20
CA ALA A 337 -16.35 -15.07 23.86
C ALA A 337 -16.98 -13.92 23.07
N ALA A 338 -16.18 -12.92 22.67
CA ALA A 338 -16.65 -11.82 21.84
C ALA A 338 -17.29 -12.32 20.52
N LEU A 339 -16.63 -13.25 19.82
CA LEU A 339 -17.15 -13.81 18.57
C LEU A 339 -18.46 -14.60 18.77
N ARG A 340 -18.57 -15.39 19.86
CA ARG A 340 -19.80 -16.11 20.22
C ARG A 340 -20.97 -15.16 20.50
N HIS A 341 -20.68 -14.01 21.08
CA HIS A 341 -21.68 -12.98 21.40
C HIS A 341 -21.83 -11.94 20.28
N GLY A 342 -21.52 -12.32 19.04
CA GLY A 342 -21.91 -11.58 17.85
C GLY A 342 -20.97 -10.44 17.45
N TYR A 343 -19.73 -10.42 17.94
CA TYR A 343 -18.75 -9.44 17.47
C TYR A 343 -18.52 -9.60 15.95
N PRO A 344 -18.79 -8.56 15.13
CA PRO A 344 -18.71 -8.66 13.67
C PRO A 344 -17.27 -8.49 13.19
N VAL A 345 -16.47 -9.56 13.26
CA VAL A 345 -15.06 -9.55 12.86
C VAL A 345 -14.89 -9.28 11.36
N ALA A 346 -13.90 -8.46 11.00
CA ALA A 346 -13.50 -8.24 9.61
C ALA A 346 -12.51 -9.30 9.12
N VAL A 347 -12.82 -9.91 7.97
CA VAL A 347 -12.01 -10.99 7.36
C VAL A 347 -11.59 -10.60 5.94
N HIS A 348 -10.40 -11.01 5.53
CA HIS A 348 -9.87 -10.71 4.19
C HIS A 348 -10.77 -11.26 3.07
N PRO A 349 -11.03 -10.50 1.98
CA PRO A 349 -11.98 -10.88 0.92
C PRO A 349 -11.70 -12.22 0.25
N SER A 350 -10.44 -12.69 0.24
CA SER A 350 -10.08 -14.01 -0.30
C SER A 350 -10.87 -15.18 0.29
N VAL A 351 -11.43 -15.03 1.51
CA VAL A 351 -12.30 -16.05 2.12
C VAL A 351 -13.62 -16.23 1.36
N SER A 352 -14.08 -15.17 0.69
CA SER A 352 -15.41 -15.09 0.05
C SER A 352 -15.41 -15.54 -1.41
N ASN A 353 -14.25 -15.79 -2.01
CA ASN A 353 -14.13 -16.30 -3.38
C ASN A 353 -14.52 -17.78 -3.51
N TRP A 354 -15.02 -18.38 -2.43
CA TRP A 354 -15.45 -19.77 -2.40
C TRP A 354 -16.98 -19.85 -2.31
N THR A 355 -17.57 -20.58 -3.25
CA THR A 355 -18.96 -21.03 -3.19
C THR A 355 -18.96 -22.53 -2.94
N PRO A 356 -19.69 -23.04 -1.93
CA PRO A 356 -19.90 -24.48 -1.80
C PRO A 356 -20.56 -24.99 -3.09
N ARG A 357 -19.99 -26.03 -3.70
CA ARG A 357 -20.66 -26.74 -4.80
C ARG A 357 -21.74 -27.66 -4.26
#